data_AF-A0A9N8V765-F1
#
_entry.id   AF-A0A9N8V765-F1
#
_cell.length_a   1.000
_cell.length_b   1.000
_cell.length_c   1.000
_cell.angle_alpha   90.00
_cell.angle_beta   90.00
_cell.angle_gamma   90.00
#
_symmetry.space_group_name_H-M   'P 1'
#
loop_
_entity.id
_entity.type
_entity.pdbx_description
1 polymer ?
#
loop_
_entity_poly.entity_id
_entity_poly.type
_entity_poly.pdbx_seq_one_letter_code
_entity_poly.pdbx_strand_id
1 'polypeptide(L)'
;MSRTNSIHLYRHTLRYLRSPDLPFPYLSSKLCYNARDLFEIHRYEQNQAKIKKLVEDGWQDLGFIKAWRFLEKDLLDQIFRGFGNSGNNAKLSNGQQRRNLSIHEYMSMELLNKYGINTPKGGVARTPQEARDVVLKLGTEDAVIKAQVLAGGRGKGVFDSGLKGGVRPIYSPAEAKMFAEQMLGHKLVTKQTGAAGKICNSVFIVERKFVRREFYFAILQDRKAQGPVVVASSQGGVDIETVAAENPEAIITLPIDIDIGLSKDDAKYLAERLGFSQKVLDDAADMIQKLYKLFIEKDCTQVEINPMAESSDHEVLCMDAKLNFDDNAEFRQKDIFQLRDTSQEDSREVAASKYNLNYIGLNGQIGCLAMSTMDIIKLHGGEPANFLDVGGGATAEQVTEAFKIISSDPQVTAILVNIFGGIMRCDIIAQGIIQAATHLSLTMPVIVDEAKRLIAESGLRIISVDDLDDAASKSVQLSKIVQIARQANIGVNFELPI
;
A
#
# COMPACT_ATOMS: atom_id res chain seq x y z
N MET A 1 11.97 14.32 53.24
CA MET A 1 10.68 15.01 53.04
C MET A 1 9.66 13.97 52.60
N SER A 2 8.53 13.90 53.30
CA SER A 2 7.77 12.68 53.60
C SER A 2 6.74 12.24 52.55
N ARG A 3 6.38 10.95 52.65
CA ARG A 3 5.30 10.18 52.00
C ARG A 3 3.86 10.74 52.15
N THR A 4 3.69 12.03 52.43
CA THR A 4 2.39 12.63 52.80
C THR A 4 1.71 13.41 51.66
N ASN A 5 2.41 13.72 50.56
CA ASN A 5 1.85 14.55 49.47
C ASN A 5 1.00 13.78 48.44
N SER A 6 1.18 12.47 48.30
CA SER A 6 0.48 11.69 47.25
C SER A 6 -0.97 11.33 47.62
N ILE A 7 -1.27 11.20 48.92
CA ILE A 7 -2.62 10.85 49.41
C ILE A 7 -3.53 12.09 49.46
N HIS A 8 -2.96 13.29 49.57
CA HIS A 8 -3.74 14.53 49.56
C HIS A 8 -4.25 14.90 48.17
N LEU A 9 -3.48 14.59 47.11
CA LEU A 9 -3.89 14.82 45.73
C LEU A 9 -5.08 13.92 45.33
N TYR A 10 -5.10 12.66 45.79
CA TYR A 10 -6.17 11.71 45.45
C TYR A 10 -7.51 12.03 46.14
N ARG A 11 -7.48 12.55 47.39
CA ARG A 11 -8.70 12.94 48.12
C ARG A 11 -9.32 14.26 47.65
N HIS A 12 -8.53 15.16 47.04
CA HIS A 12 -9.05 16.41 46.48
C HIS A 12 -9.78 16.19 45.14
N THR A 13 -9.30 15.25 44.31
CA THR A 13 -9.90 14.93 43.01
C THR A 13 -11.26 14.23 43.15
N LEU A 14 -11.44 13.40 44.18
CA LEU A 14 -12.71 12.70 44.42
C LEU A 14 -13.83 13.58 45.00
N ARG A 15 -13.50 14.72 45.65
CA ARG A 15 -14.50 15.70 46.09
C ARG A 15 -15.03 16.57 44.95
N TYR A 16 -14.25 16.76 43.89
CA TYR A 16 -14.64 17.56 42.72
C TYR A 16 -15.62 16.84 41.78
N LEU A 17 -15.71 15.50 41.86
CA LEU A 17 -16.56 14.67 41.00
C LEU A 17 -18.00 14.47 41.53
N ARG A 18 -18.42 15.21 42.57
CA ARG A 18 -19.76 15.05 43.19
C ARG A 18 -20.53 16.37 43.40
N SER A 19 -20.18 17.46 42.74
CA SER A 19 -20.96 18.71 42.81
C SER A 19 -21.87 18.88 41.57
N PRO A 20 -23.18 19.11 41.72
CA PRO A 20 -24.11 19.17 40.57
C PRO A 20 -24.07 20.48 39.76
N ASP A 21 -23.39 21.52 40.24
CA ASP A 21 -23.47 22.85 39.64
C ASP A 21 -22.06 23.42 39.43
N LEU A 22 -21.55 23.43 38.18
CA LEU A 22 -20.59 24.39 37.59
C LEU A 22 -20.27 24.03 36.11
N PRO A 23 -19.99 25.02 35.22
CA PRO A 23 -19.96 24.84 33.77
C PRO A 23 -18.62 24.29 33.24
N PHE A 24 -18.72 23.38 32.27
CA PHE A 24 -17.62 22.86 31.44
C PHE A 24 -17.00 23.99 30.59
N PRO A 25 -15.67 24.25 30.66
CA PRO A 25 -14.75 23.52 29.78
C PRO A 25 -13.30 23.45 30.31
N TYR A 26 -12.72 22.27 30.55
CA TYR A 26 -11.26 22.02 30.50
C TYR A 26 -10.97 20.57 30.91
N LEU A 27 -11.32 19.60 30.06
CA LEU A 27 -10.91 18.19 30.24
C LEU A 27 -11.06 17.41 28.92
N SER A 28 -10.37 17.86 27.88
CA SER A 28 -10.15 17.06 26.66
C SER A 28 -8.68 17.17 26.24
N SER A 29 -7.84 16.23 26.69
CA SER A 29 -6.55 15.92 26.04
C SER A 29 -5.73 14.78 26.68
N LYS A 30 -6.20 14.04 27.70
CA LYS A 30 -5.30 13.11 28.43
C LYS A 30 -5.74 11.66 28.65
N LEU A 31 -6.74 11.16 27.94
CA LEU A 31 -7.09 9.73 28.01
C LEU A 31 -7.33 9.15 26.61
N CYS A 32 -6.23 8.82 25.92
CA CYS A 32 -6.24 7.92 24.79
C CYS A 32 -5.34 6.73 25.16
N TYR A 33 -5.93 5.59 25.51
CA TYR A 33 -5.21 4.32 25.64
C TYR A 33 -5.27 3.58 24.30
N ASN A 34 -4.17 2.93 23.90
CA ASN A 34 -4.16 2.12 22.69
C ASN A 34 -4.86 0.75 22.96
N ALA A 35 -5.29 0.04 21.91
CA ALA A 35 -6.03 -1.22 22.05
C ALA A 35 -5.24 -2.33 22.78
N ARG A 36 -3.90 -2.26 22.76
CA ARG A 36 -3.01 -3.17 23.48
C ARG A 36 -3.02 -2.88 24.99
N ASP A 37 -3.07 -1.61 25.38
CA ASP A 37 -3.17 -1.15 26.75
C ASP A 37 -4.53 -1.54 27.37
N LEU A 38 -5.62 -1.41 26.60
CA LEU A 38 -6.95 -1.84 27.05
C LEU A 38 -7.06 -3.36 27.20
N PHE A 39 -6.40 -4.12 26.33
CA PHE A 39 -6.35 -5.59 26.42
C PHE A 39 -5.54 -6.06 27.64
N GLU A 40 -4.43 -5.40 27.95
CA GLU A 40 -3.63 -5.67 29.16
C GLU A 40 -4.34 -5.22 30.44
N ILE A 41 -5.09 -4.11 30.43
CA ILE A 41 -5.94 -3.69 31.55
C ILE A 41 -7.08 -4.69 31.78
N HIS A 42 -7.75 -5.16 30.72
CA HIS A 42 -8.80 -6.18 30.85
C HIS A 42 -8.24 -7.51 31.37
N ARG A 43 -7.05 -7.90 30.91
CA ARG A 43 -6.32 -9.07 31.42
C ARG A 43 -5.90 -8.90 32.89
N TYR A 44 -5.52 -7.69 33.30
CA TYR A 44 -5.22 -7.32 34.68
C TYR A 44 -6.46 -7.42 35.59
N GLU A 45 -7.62 -6.92 35.16
CA GLU A 45 -8.87 -7.00 35.91
C GLU A 45 -9.39 -8.45 36.05
N GLN A 46 -9.31 -9.26 34.98
CA GLN A 46 -9.66 -10.68 35.06
C GLN A 46 -8.72 -11.47 35.99
N ASN A 47 -7.44 -11.10 36.05
CA ASN A 47 -6.49 -11.69 36.98
C ASN A 47 -6.73 -11.24 38.43
N GLN A 48 -7.13 -9.99 38.68
CA GLN A 48 -7.54 -9.51 40.00
C GLN A 48 -8.77 -10.27 40.53
N ALA A 49 -9.76 -10.53 39.68
CA ALA A 49 -10.94 -11.32 40.05
C ALA A 49 -10.59 -12.78 40.40
N LYS A 50 -9.69 -13.41 39.64
CA LYS A 50 -9.18 -14.77 39.92
C LYS A 50 -8.36 -14.83 41.22
N ILE A 51 -7.54 -13.82 41.50
CA ILE A 51 -6.71 -13.75 42.72
C ILE A 51 -7.58 -13.51 43.95
N LYS A 52 -8.59 -12.65 43.85
CA LYS A 52 -9.55 -12.41 44.95
C LYS A 52 -10.29 -13.69 45.33
N LYS A 53 -10.67 -14.50 44.34
CA LYS A 53 -11.27 -15.82 44.53
C LYS A 53 -10.32 -16.82 45.20
N LEU A 54 -9.05 -16.87 44.78
CA LEU A 54 -8.03 -17.75 45.38
C LEU A 54 -7.67 -17.37 46.84
N VAL A 55 -7.77 -16.09 47.19
CA VAL A 55 -7.58 -15.60 48.57
C VAL A 55 -8.82 -15.88 49.43
N GLU A 56 -10.03 -15.75 48.88
CA GLU A 56 -11.29 -16.14 49.54
C GLU A 56 -11.37 -17.66 49.77
N ASP A 57 -10.78 -18.47 48.89
CA ASP A 57 -10.70 -19.94 48.99
C ASP A 57 -9.57 -20.45 49.94
N GLY A 58 -8.94 -19.57 50.73
CA GLY A 58 -8.10 -19.96 51.87
C GLY A 58 -6.65 -20.36 51.58
N TRP A 59 -6.12 -20.09 50.39
CA TRP A 59 -4.73 -20.41 50.05
C TRP A 59 -3.75 -19.35 50.61
N GLN A 60 -3.14 -19.62 51.78
CA GLN A 60 -2.13 -18.77 52.42
C GLN A 60 -0.70 -19.31 52.28
N ASP A 61 -0.20 -19.48 51.05
CA ASP A 61 1.22 -19.81 50.86
C ASP A 61 2.07 -18.54 50.63
N LEU A 62 2.75 -18.11 51.69
CA LEU A 62 3.58 -16.88 51.78
C LEU A 62 4.77 -16.87 50.79
N GLY A 63 5.15 -18.02 50.21
CA GLY A 63 6.18 -18.12 49.18
C GLY A 63 5.75 -17.56 47.81
N PHE A 64 4.49 -17.79 47.42
CA PHE A 64 3.98 -17.40 46.10
C PHE A 64 3.74 -15.88 45.99
N ILE A 65 3.25 -15.26 47.08
CA ILE A 65 3.01 -13.81 47.16
C ILE A 65 4.33 -13.01 47.12
N LYS A 66 5.43 -13.55 47.67
CA LYS A 66 6.74 -12.89 47.62
C LYS A 66 7.41 -12.98 46.25
N ALA A 67 7.31 -14.13 45.57
CA ALA A 67 7.83 -14.30 44.21
C ALA A 67 7.08 -13.41 43.21
N TRP A 68 5.77 -13.24 43.39
CA TRP A 68 4.94 -12.42 42.50
C TRP A 68 5.15 -10.91 42.70
N ARG A 69 5.32 -10.43 43.95
CA ARG A 69 5.68 -9.02 44.22
C ARG A 69 7.06 -8.62 43.68
N PHE A 70 7.97 -9.58 43.49
CA PHE A 70 9.26 -9.34 42.85
C PHE A 70 9.11 -9.18 41.32
N LEU A 71 8.30 -10.03 40.68
CA LEU A 71 7.91 -9.92 39.27
C LEU A 71 7.11 -8.64 38.96
N GLU A 72 6.22 -8.22 39.88
CA GLU A 72 5.42 -6.99 39.78
C GLU A 72 6.32 -5.74 39.80
N LYS A 73 7.42 -5.77 40.56
CA LYS A 73 8.38 -4.66 40.66
C LYS A 73 9.29 -4.56 39.43
N ASP A 74 9.75 -5.70 38.90
CA ASP A 74 10.57 -5.74 37.67
C ASP A 74 9.76 -5.34 36.43
N LEU A 75 8.48 -5.74 36.37
CA LEU A 75 7.58 -5.36 35.27
C LEU A 75 7.23 -3.86 35.34
N LEU A 76 6.98 -3.32 36.53
CA LEU A 76 6.74 -1.89 36.72
C LEU A 76 8.01 -1.06 36.45
N ASP A 77 9.20 -1.51 36.85
CA ASP A 77 10.46 -0.81 36.56
C ASP A 77 10.81 -0.84 35.06
N GLN A 78 10.43 -1.89 34.32
CA GLN A 78 10.53 -1.92 32.85
C GLN A 78 9.52 -0.98 32.18
N ILE A 79 8.31 -0.87 32.72
CA ILE A 79 7.29 0.08 32.24
C ILE A 79 7.75 1.53 32.47
N PHE A 80 8.29 1.86 33.66
CA PHE A 80 8.70 3.23 33.98
C PHE A 80 10.03 3.67 33.33
N ARG A 81 10.95 2.76 32.99
CA ARG A 81 12.15 3.10 32.20
C ARG A 81 11.84 3.48 30.74
N GLY A 82 10.66 3.11 30.23
CA GLY A 82 10.18 3.50 28.89
C GLY A 82 9.55 4.90 28.80
N PHE A 83 9.36 5.62 29.92
CA PHE A 83 8.67 6.92 29.96
C PHE A 83 9.61 8.15 30.03
N GLY A 84 10.92 7.97 29.87
CA GLY A 84 11.89 9.07 29.82
C GLY A 84 12.13 9.60 28.41
N ASN A 85 11.70 10.83 28.13
CA ASN A 85 11.95 11.63 26.93
C ASN A 85 11.28 11.17 25.62
N SER A 86 10.02 11.59 25.44
CA SER A 86 9.50 11.96 24.12
C SER A 86 8.45 13.04 24.30
N GLY A 87 8.84 14.28 24.02
CA GLY A 87 7.90 15.38 23.85
C GLY A 87 7.04 15.11 22.62
N ASN A 88 5.86 14.52 22.85
CA ASN A 88 4.92 14.16 21.80
C ASN A 88 4.19 15.39 21.27
N ASN A 89 4.65 15.91 20.13
CA ASN A 89 3.78 16.45 19.08
C ASN A 89 3.67 15.38 17.98
N ALA A 90 3.08 14.24 18.31
CA ALA A 90 2.72 13.24 17.31
C ALA A 90 1.42 13.70 16.62
N LYS A 91 1.56 14.44 15.50
CA LYS A 91 0.51 14.47 14.49
C LYS A 91 0.31 13.03 14.03
N LEU A 92 -0.88 12.49 14.28
CA LEU A 92 -1.33 11.21 13.73
C LEU A 92 -1.27 11.32 12.20
N SER A 93 -0.20 10.82 11.60
CA SER A 93 -0.17 10.57 10.16
C SER A 93 -0.98 9.31 9.91
N ASN A 94 -2.14 9.48 9.27
CA ASN A 94 -2.87 8.36 8.68
C ASN A 94 -1.94 7.65 7.71
N GLY A 95 -1.43 6.49 8.11
CA GLY A 95 -0.74 5.56 7.24
C GLY A 95 -1.72 4.88 6.29
N GLN A 96 -2.36 5.65 5.40
CA GLN A 96 -2.99 5.07 4.22
C GLN A 96 -1.89 4.43 3.39
N GLN A 97 -2.07 3.16 3.01
CA GLN A 97 -1.26 2.55 1.96
C GLN A 97 -1.60 3.27 0.66
N ARG A 98 -0.78 4.26 0.32
CA ARG A 98 -0.88 5.00 -0.94
C ARG A 98 -0.18 4.17 -2.01
N ARG A 99 -0.88 3.91 -3.10
CA ARG A 99 -0.20 3.55 -4.35
C ARG A 99 0.41 4.83 -4.89
N ASN A 100 1.56 4.67 -5.50
CA ASN A 100 2.29 5.77 -6.10
C ASN A 100 2.13 5.61 -7.59
N LEU A 101 1.74 6.68 -8.29
CA LEU A 101 1.69 6.68 -9.75
C LEU A 101 3.00 6.10 -10.30
N SER A 102 2.87 5.12 -11.18
CA SER A 102 3.98 4.52 -11.93
C SER A 102 3.77 4.79 -13.41
N ILE A 103 4.84 5.11 -14.14
CA ILE A 103 4.78 5.33 -15.59
C ILE A 103 5.56 4.24 -16.32
N HIS A 104 5.24 4.05 -17.60
CA HIS A 104 5.90 3.05 -18.45
C HIS A 104 7.38 3.39 -18.66
N GLU A 105 8.20 2.37 -18.90
CA GLU A 105 9.65 2.54 -19.08
C GLU A 105 9.97 3.56 -20.17
N TYR A 106 9.29 3.53 -21.33
CA TYR A 106 9.57 4.50 -22.40
C TYR A 106 9.33 5.97 -21.94
N MET A 107 8.32 6.19 -21.10
CA MET A 107 8.02 7.52 -20.53
C MET A 107 9.07 7.91 -19.49
N SER A 108 9.52 6.96 -18.67
CA SER A 108 10.64 7.14 -17.75
C SER A 108 11.90 7.54 -18.51
N MET A 109 12.23 6.87 -19.63
CA MET A 109 13.38 7.19 -20.47
C MET A 109 13.27 8.59 -21.08
N GLU A 110 12.10 8.96 -21.60
CA GLU A 110 11.85 10.33 -22.08
C GLU A 110 12.06 11.38 -20.99
N LEU A 111 11.61 11.09 -19.76
CA LEU A 111 11.81 11.98 -18.62
C LEU A 111 13.30 12.08 -18.24
N LEU A 112 14.02 10.95 -18.17
CA LEU A 112 15.48 10.93 -17.94
C LEU A 112 16.23 11.76 -18.98
N ASN A 113 15.89 11.61 -20.26
CA ASN A 113 16.51 12.36 -21.35
C ASN A 113 16.32 13.89 -21.21
N LYS A 114 15.16 14.35 -20.71
CA LYS A 114 14.93 15.80 -20.42
C LYS A 114 15.87 16.35 -19.35
N TYR A 115 16.38 15.49 -18.47
CA TYR A 115 17.38 15.84 -17.44
C TYR A 115 18.83 15.66 -17.94
N GLY A 116 19.03 15.34 -19.22
CA GLY A 116 20.35 15.08 -19.79
C GLY A 116 20.99 13.81 -19.25
N ILE A 117 20.17 12.82 -18.87
CA ILE A 117 20.60 11.48 -18.47
C ILE A 117 20.58 10.59 -19.71
N ASN A 118 21.69 9.91 -19.97
CA ASN A 118 21.86 9.11 -21.18
C ASN A 118 21.07 7.79 -21.08
N THR A 119 20.31 7.47 -22.15
CA THR A 119 19.50 6.25 -22.27
C THR A 119 19.65 5.67 -23.69
N PRO A 120 19.46 4.36 -23.90
CA PRO A 120 19.44 3.77 -25.24
C PRO A 120 18.38 4.43 -26.13
N LYS A 121 18.75 4.75 -27.38
CA LYS A 121 17.78 5.26 -28.36
C LYS A 121 16.72 4.22 -28.64
N GLY A 122 15.46 4.64 -28.76
CA GLY A 122 14.35 3.73 -28.99
C GLY A 122 13.08 4.40 -29.46
N GLY A 123 12.08 3.58 -29.72
CA GLY A 123 10.73 4.00 -30.09
C GLY A 123 9.67 3.06 -29.53
N VAL A 124 8.49 3.62 -29.26
CA VAL A 124 7.32 2.86 -28.82
C VAL A 124 6.49 2.41 -30.03
N ALA A 125 5.96 1.20 -29.96
CA ALA A 125 5.04 0.65 -30.94
C ALA A 125 3.79 0.10 -30.26
N ARG A 126 2.61 0.40 -30.83
CA ARG A 126 1.29 -0.08 -30.40
C ARG A 126 0.68 -1.06 -31.39
N THR A 127 1.31 -1.24 -32.54
CA THR A 127 0.95 -2.26 -33.52
C THR A 127 2.20 -3.04 -33.95
N PRO A 128 2.05 -4.28 -34.43
CA PRO A 128 3.18 -5.03 -34.98
C PRO A 128 3.87 -4.34 -36.16
N GLN A 129 3.12 -3.58 -36.96
CA GLN A 129 3.69 -2.83 -38.06
C GLN A 129 4.53 -1.65 -37.56
N GLU A 130 4.05 -0.91 -36.55
CA GLU A 130 4.86 0.12 -35.90
C GLU A 130 6.15 -0.46 -35.31
N ALA A 131 6.11 -1.67 -34.75
CA ALA A 131 7.30 -2.34 -34.20
C ALA A 131 8.38 -2.57 -35.28
N ARG A 132 7.96 -3.02 -36.47
CA ARG A 132 8.85 -3.13 -37.64
C ARG A 132 9.43 -1.77 -38.03
N ASP A 133 8.59 -0.75 -38.09
CA ASP A 133 8.97 0.58 -38.54
C ASP A 133 9.93 1.27 -37.56
N VAL A 134 9.82 1.00 -36.26
CA VAL A 134 10.77 1.49 -35.24
C VAL A 134 12.16 0.93 -35.50
N VAL A 135 12.32 -0.38 -35.76
CA VAL A 135 13.63 -0.97 -36.06
C VAL A 135 14.23 -0.35 -37.33
N LEU A 136 13.42 -0.17 -38.38
CA LEU A 136 13.87 0.50 -39.60
C LEU A 136 14.37 1.94 -39.35
N LYS A 137 13.69 2.68 -38.47
CA LYS A 137 14.10 4.05 -38.09
C LYS A 137 15.36 4.08 -37.22
N LEU A 138 15.56 3.08 -36.36
CA LEU A 138 16.77 2.96 -35.56
C LEU A 138 18.02 2.71 -36.42
N GLY A 139 17.85 2.14 -37.62
CA GLY A 139 18.95 1.89 -38.54
C GLY A 139 19.91 0.80 -38.06
N THR A 140 19.48 -0.03 -37.11
CA THR A 140 20.22 -1.20 -36.61
C THR A 140 19.30 -2.42 -36.60
N GLU A 141 19.86 -3.58 -36.92
CA GLU A 141 19.17 -4.85 -36.81
C GLU A 141 19.29 -5.45 -35.40
N ASP A 142 20.32 -5.08 -34.62
CA ASP A 142 20.53 -5.55 -33.25
C ASP A 142 19.86 -4.61 -32.24
N ALA A 143 18.66 -5.01 -31.82
CA ALA A 143 17.79 -4.24 -30.94
C ALA A 143 17.19 -5.11 -29.84
N VAL A 144 16.52 -4.48 -28.88
CA VAL A 144 15.81 -5.17 -27.79
C VAL A 144 14.36 -4.71 -27.80
N ILE A 145 13.43 -5.67 -27.84
CA ILE A 145 12.00 -5.43 -27.65
C ILE A 145 11.63 -5.65 -26.18
N LYS A 146 10.95 -4.68 -25.58
CA LYS A 146 10.56 -4.67 -24.16
C LYS A 146 9.06 -4.42 -24.03
N ALA A 147 8.34 -5.37 -23.45
CA ALA A 147 6.93 -5.23 -23.09
C ALA A 147 6.73 -4.06 -22.12
N GLN A 148 5.75 -3.19 -22.42
CA GLN A 148 5.41 -2.06 -21.57
C GLN A 148 4.23 -2.44 -20.68
N VAL A 149 4.58 -2.84 -19.45
CA VAL A 149 3.66 -3.28 -18.41
C VAL A 149 4.16 -2.68 -17.09
N LEU A 150 3.25 -2.13 -16.28
CA LEU A 150 3.58 -1.55 -14.98
C LEU A 150 3.74 -2.64 -13.91
N ALA A 151 4.78 -3.46 -14.09
CA ALA A 151 5.25 -4.49 -13.17
C ALA A 151 6.72 -4.83 -13.46
N GLY A 152 7.48 -5.18 -12.42
CA GLY A 152 8.84 -5.69 -12.53
C GLY A 152 8.89 -7.16 -12.97
N GLY A 153 10.09 -7.67 -13.19
CA GLY A 153 10.34 -9.08 -13.53
C GLY A 153 9.91 -9.48 -14.95
N ARG A 154 9.74 -8.51 -15.86
CA ARG A 154 9.25 -8.70 -17.24
C ARG A 154 10.07 -9.74 -18.00
N GLY A 155 11.40 -9.72 -17.86
CA GLY A 155 12.29 -10.67 -18.54
C GLY A 155 12.04 -12.15 -18.21
N LYS A 156 11.52 -12.45 -17.01
CA LYS A 156 11.16 -13.80 -16.56
C LYS A 156 9.66 -14.10 -16.68
N GLY A 157 8.86 -13.15 -17.16
CA GLY A 157 7.41 -13.30 -17.28
C GLY A 157 6.98 -14.23 -18.42
N VAL A 158 5.70 -14.58 -18.44
CA VAL A 158 5.09 -15.41 -19.50
C VAL A 158 3.80 -14.73 -19.97
N PHE A 159 3.65 -14.62 -21.28
CA PHE A 159 2.42 -14.14 -21.89
C PHE A 159 1.37 -15.25 -21.99
N ASP A 160 0.09 -14.85 -21.95
CA ASP A 160 -1.03 -15.76 -22.25
C ASP A 160 -1.05 -16.25 -23.72
N SER A 161 -0.29 -15.62 -24.62
CA SER A 161 0.02 -16.12 -25.97
C SER A 161 0.95 -17.34 -25.97
N GLY A 162 1.58 -17.67 -24.85
CA GLY A 162 2.60 -18.71 -24.71
C GLY A 162 4.05 -18.20 -24.86
N LEU A 163 4.25 -16.94 -25.26
CA LEU A 163 5.59 -16.34 -25.35
C LEU A 163 6.22 -16.21 -23.96
N LYS A 164 7.44 -16.73 -23.80
CA LYS A 164 8.24 -16.58 -22.57
C LYS A 164 9.17 -15.37 -22.69
N GLY A 165 9.19 -14.54 -21.65
CA GLY A 165 10.01 -13.34 -21.51
C GLY A 165 9.41 -12.10 -22.19
N GLY A 166 9.23 -11.04 -21.42
CA GLY A 166 8.80 -9.72 -21.89
C GLY A 166 9.95 -8.80 -22.30
N VAL A 167 11.20 -9.25 -22.26
CA VAL A 167 12.38 -8.52 -22.73
C VAL A 167 13.22 -9.47 -23.56
N ARG A 168 13.44 -9.16 -24.84
CA ARG A 168 14.14 -10.06 -25.77
C ARG A 168 15.01 -9.30 -26.77
N PRO A 169 16.21 -9.81 -27.11
CA PRO A 169 16.92 -9.32 -28.28
C PRO A 169 16.15 -9.69 -29.56
N ILE A 170 16.25 -8.83 -30.56
CA ILE A 170 15.72 -9.00 -31.91
C ILE A 170 16.81 -8.63 -32.92
N TYR A 171 16.80 -9.31 -34.06
CA TYR A 171 17.85 -9.24 -35.07
C TYR A 171 17.33 -8.83 -36.46
N SER A 172 16.06 -8.43 -36.57
CA SER A 172 15.51 -7.89 -37.82
C SER A 172 14.18 -7.16 -37.60
N PRO A 173 13.75 -6.29 -38.54
CA PRO A 173 12.42 -5.71 -38.53
C PRO A 173 11.29 -6.75 -38.60
N ALA A 174 11.54 -7.92 -39.21
CA ALA A 174 10.57 -9.01 -39.28
C ALA A 174 10.39 -9.69 -37.92
N GLU A 175 11.48 -9.93 -37.18
CA GLU A 175 11.41 -10.44 -35.81
C GLU A 175 10.69 -9.46 -34.88
N ALA A 176 10.93 -8.16 -35.01
CA ALA A 176 10.24 -7.14 -34.24
C ALA A 176 8.72 -7.24 -34.36
N LYS A 177 8.23 -7.37 -35.61
CA LYS A 177 6.80 -7.57 -35.90
C LYS A 177 6.27 -8.86 -35.27
N MET A 178 6.97 -9.97 -35.49
CA MET A 178 6.57 -11.30 -34.99
C MET A 178 6.46 -11.34 -33.46
N PHE A 179 7.43 -10.75 -32.73
CA PHE A 179 7.35 -10.70 -31.26
C PHE A 179 6.28 -9.71 -30.79
N ALA A 180 6.11 -8.57 -31.47
CA ALA A 180 5.05 -7.63 -31.14
C ALA A 180 3.65 -8.26 -31.31
N GLU A 181 3.42 -9.12 -32.32
CA GLU A 181 2.16 -9.88 -32.48
C GLU A 181 1.87 -10.79 -31.28
N GLN A 182 2.90 -11.35 -30.65
CA GLN A 182 2.77 -12.25 -29.49
C GLN A 182 2.72 -11.50 -28.15
N MET A 183 3.08 -10.21 -28.13
CA MET A 183 3.10 -9.37 -26.93
C MET A 183 1.88 -8.44 -26.84
N LEU A 184 1.54 -7.75 -27.93
CA LEU A 184 0.50 -6.71 -27.94
C LEU A 184 -0.89 -7.33 -27.81
N GLY A 185 -1.71 -6.79 -26.89
CA GLY A 185 -3.04 -7.31 -26.60
C GLY A 185 -3.05 -8.56 -25.72
N HIS A 186 -1.89 -9.07 -25.34
CA HIS A 186 -1.72 -10.24 -24.48
C HIS A 186 -1.36 -9.82 -23.05
N LYS A 187 -1.76 -10.63 -22.06
CA LYS A 187 -1.40 -10.36 -20.67
C LYS A 187 -0.06 -10.97 -20.33
N LEU A 188 0.84 -10.18 -19.76
CA LEU A 188 2.10 -10.62 -19.20
C LEU A 188 1.92 -10.98 -17.72
N VAL A 189 2.20 -12.24 -17.39
CA VAL A 189 2.24 -12.74 -16.01
C VAL A 189 3.67 -12.70 -15.50
N THR A 190 3.90 -12.00 -14.40
CA THR A 190 5.17 -11.98 -13.66
C THR A 190 4.94 -12.36 -12.20
N LYS A 191 6.03 -12.55 -11.43
CA LYS A 191 5.96 -12.75 -9.97
C LYS A 191 5.19 -11.61 -9.27
N GLN A 192 5.24 -10.40 -9.81
CA GLN A 192 4.62 -9.21 -9.21
C GLN A 192 3.16 -8.99 -9.64
N THR A 193 2.72 -9.51 -10.80
CA THR A 193 1.33 -9.35 -11.26
C THR A 193 0.38 -10.41 -10.71
N GLY A 194 0.93 -11.52 -10.19
CA GLY A 194 0.14 -12.72 -9.91
C GLY A 194 -0.51 -13.31 -11.17
N ALA A 195 -1.41 -14.27 -10.98
CA ALA A 195 -2.05 -15.01 -12.07
C ALA A 195 -2.90 -14.15 -13.01
N ALA A 196 -3.37 -12.98 -12.55
CA ALA A 196 -4.18 -12.08 -13.36
C ALA A 196 -3.40 -11.49 -14.54
N GLY A 197 -2.06 -11.37 -14.40
CA GLY A 197 -1.21 -10.69 -15.36
C GLY A 197 -1.56 -9.20 -15.53
N LYS A 198 -0.85 -8.53 -16.43
CA LYS A 198 -1.21 -7.19 -16.87
C LYS A 198 -1.16 -7.11 -18.39
N ILE A 199 -2.11 -6.39 -18.98
CA ILE A 199 -2.23 -6.24 -20.43
C ILE A 199 -1.01 -5.48 -20.99
N CYS A 200 -0.44 -5.98 -22.07
CA CYS A 200 0.64 -5.29 -22.80
C CYS A 200 0.03 -4.56 -24.01
N ASN A 201 -0.16 -3.24 -23.88
CA ASN A 201 -0.76 -2.41 -24.94
C ASN A 201 0.30 -1.73 -25.84
N SER A 202 1.57 -1.79 -25.45
CA SER A 202 2.68 -1.27 -26.24
C SER A 202 3.96 -2.05 -25.96
N VAL A 203 4.89 -1.97 -26.92
CA VAL A 203 6.26 -2.46 -26.78
C VAL A 203 7.22 -1.30 -27.00
N PHE A 204 8.34 -1.31 -26.29
CA PHE A 204 9.42 -0.35 -26.44
C PHE A 204 10.60 -1.06 -27.09
N ILE A 205 11.04 -0.56 -28.24
CA ILE A 205 12.15 -1.13 -28.98
C ILE A 205 13.32 -0.16 -28.90
N VAL A 206 14.46 -0.65 -28.40
CA VAL A 206 15.67 0.15 -28.19
C VAL A 206 16.85 -0.47 -28.92
N GLU A 207 17.82 0.37 -29.28
CA GLU A 207 19.13 -0.11 -29.72
C GLU A 207 19.76 -0.99 -28.64
N ARG A 208 20.44 -2.07 -29.05
CA ARG A 208 21.20 -2.87 -28.10
C ARG A 208 22.52 -2.19 -27.79
N LYS A 209 22.80 -1.95 -26.51
CA LYS A 209 24.12 -1.51 -26.04
C LYS A 209 24.87 -2.69 -25.42
N PHE A 210 26.15 -2.80 -25.74
CA PHE A 210 27.05 -3.80 -25.16
C PHE A 210 27.73 -3.24 -23.92
N VAL A 211 27.22 -3.65 -22.76
CA VAL A 211 27.67 -3.18 -21.45
C VAL A 211 28.79 -4.05 -20.91
N ARG A 212 29.80 -3.41 -20.30
CA ARG A 212 30.92 -4.09 -19.63
C ARG A 212 30.63 -4.36 -18.16
N ARG A 213 29.89 -3.46 -17.54
CA ARG A 213 29.53 -3.50 -16.12
C ARG A 213 28.09 -3.06 -15.98
N GLU A 214 27.35 -3.78 -15.14
CA GLU A 214 25.96 -3.53 -14.82
C GLU A 214 25.84 -3.34 -13.31
N PHE A 215 25.17 -2.28 -12.91
CA PHE A 215 25.00 -1.86 -11.53
C PHE A 215 23.51 -1.70 -11.23
N TYR A 216 23.14 -1.87 -9.98
CA TYR A 216 21.84 -1.48 -9.47
C TYR A 216 21.96 -0.10 -8.82
N PHE A 217 21.03 0.81 -9.12
CA PHE A 217 20.95 2.11 -8.47
C PHE A 217 19.50 2.50 -8.25
N ALA A 218 19.15 2.90 -7.03
CA ALA A 218 17.85 3.46 -6.71
C ALA A 218 17.94 4.61 -5.71
N ILE A 219 16.99 5.54 -5.80
CA ILE A 219 16.72 6.58 -4.82
C ILE A 219 15.30 6.38 -4.32
N LEU A 220 15.09 6.32 -3.01
CA LEU A 220 13.77 6.17 -2.42
C LEU A 220 13.62 7.00 -1.14
N GLN A 221 12.38 7.33 -0.78
CA GLN A 221 12.09 7.91 0.54
C GLN A 221 12.12 6.81 1.60
N ASP A 222 13.10 6.84 2.50
CA ASP A 222 13.22 5.87 3.58
C ASP A 222 12.62 6.40 4.88
N ARG A 223 11.74 5.59 5.48
CA ARG A 223 11.07 5.94 6.73
C ARG A 223 11.99 5.80 7.94
N LYS A 224 13.09 5.05 7.90
CA LYS A 224 14.00 4.99 9.05
C LYS A 224 14.94 6.19 9.06
N ALA A 225 15.46 6.56 7.90
CA ALA A 225 16.29 7.74 7.69
C ALA A 225 15.49 9.05 7.73
N GLN A 226 14.15 8.99 7.59
CA GLN A 226 13.28 10.17 7.52
C GLN A 226 13.63 11.10 6.35
N GLY A 227 14.04 10.54 5.22
CA GLY A 227 14.45 11.30 4.04
C GLY A 227 14.88 10.43 2.87
N PRO A 228 15.42 11.05 1.80
CA PRO A 228 15.91 10.34 0.64
C PRO A 228 17.11 9.45 0.98
N VAL A 229 17.14 8.24 0.41
CA VAL A 229 18.25 7.29 0.55
C VAL A 229 18.59 6.75 -0.82
N VAL A 230 19.88 6.72 -1.14
CA VAL A 230 20.42 5.95 -2.27
C VAL A 230 20.65 4.51 -1.82
N VAL A 231 20.14 3.57 -2.59
CA VAL A 231 20.43 2.14 -2.49
C VAL A 231 21.10 1.70 -3.79
N ALA A 232 22.33 1.22 -3.70
CA ALA A 232 23.14 0.91 -4.87
C ALA A 232 23.87 -0.42 -4.69
N SER A 233 24.14 -1.15 -5.77
CA SER A 233 24.91 -2.39 -5.72
C SER A 233 25.73 -2.60 -7.00
N SER A 234 26.91 -3.19 -6.85
CA SER A 234 27.73 -3.64 -7.99
C SER A 234 27.12 -4.83 -8.74
N GLN A 235 26.07 -5.44 -8.19
CA GLN A 235 25.32 -6.55 -8.79
C GLN A 235 24.06 -6.02 -9.50
N GLY A 236 24.25 -5.43 -10.69
CA GLY A 236 23.13 -5.00 -11.55
C GLY A 236 22.53 -6.13 -12.39
N GLY A 237 21.38 -5.86 -13.02
CA GLY A 237 20.71 -6.79 -13.93
C GLY A 237 19.96 -7.93 -13.23
N VAL A 238 19.95 -7.94 -11.90
CA VAL A 238 19.27 -8.92 -11.05
C VAL A 238 18.28 -8.25 -10.08
N ASP A 239 17.42 -9.04 -9.46
CA ASP A 239 16.42 -8.60 -8.47
C ASP A 239 17.13 -8.17 -7.18
N ILE A 240 16.97 -6.92 -6.76
CA ILE A 240 17.72 -6.36 -5.62
C ILE A 240 17.34 -7.05 -4.31
N GLU A 241 16.11 -7.55 -4.19
CA GLU A 241 15.63 -8.31 -3.03
C GLU A 241 16.38 -9.64 -2.90
N THR A 242 16.76 -10.26 -4.03
CA THR A 242 17.59 -11.46 -4.03
C THR A 242 19.01 -11.13 -3.56
N VAL A 243 19.60 -10.04 -4.05
CA VAL A 243 20.91 -9.57 -3.57
C VAL A 243 20.87 -9.25 -2.08
N ALA A 244 19.82 -8.58 -1.59
CA ALA A 244 19.67 -8.25 -0.18
C ALA A 244 19.58 -9.50 0.72
N ALA A 245 19.00 -10.59 0.21
CA ALA A 245 18.87 -11.84 0.94
C ALA A 245 20.15 -12.69 0.90
N GLU A 246 20.84 -12.73 -0.24
CA GLU A 246 21.99 -13.62 -0.47
C GLU A 246 23.34 -12.96 -0.20
N ASN A 247 23.47 -11.66 -0.47
CA ASN A 247 24.69 -10.87 -0.35
C ASN A 247 24.38 -9.41 0.07
N PRO A 248 23.91 -9.21 1.32
CA PRO A 248 23.56 -7.87 1.81
C PRO A 248 24.74 -6.89 1.82
N GLU A 249 25.98 -7.37 1.95
CA GLU A 249 27.20 -6.56 1.93
C GLU A 249 27.52 -5.94 0.57
N ALA A 250 26.94 -6.47 -0.53
CA ALA A 250 27.01 -5.86 -1.84
C ALA A 250 26.11 -4.63 -2.00
N ILE A 251 25.25 -4.33 -1.01
CA ILE A 251 24.34 -3.18 -1.03
C ILE A 251 24.95 -2.02 -0.25
N ILE A 252 25.11 -0.91 -0.94
CA ILE A 252 25.50 0.38 -0.39
C ILE A 252 24.21 1.16 -0.12
N THR A 253 24.06 1.65 1.11
CA THR A 253 22.95 2.52 1.51
C THR A 253 23.52 3.85 1.95
N LEU A 254 23.14 4.94 1.29
CA LEU A 254 23.60 6.29 1.60
C LEU A 254 22.40 7.20 1.84
N PRO A 255 22.11 7.57 3.10
CA PRO A 255 21.15 8.61 3.42
C PRO A 255 21.60 9.97 2.90
N ILE A 256 20.65 10.75 2.38
CA ILE A 256 20.89 12.09 1.86
C ILE A 256 20.12 13.08 2.74
N ASP A 257 20.82 14.10 3.23
CA ASP A 257 20.18 15.23 3.87
C ASP A 257 19.38 16.02 2.82
N ILE A 258 18.08 16.18 3.04
CA ILE A 258 17.18 16.78 2.04
C ILE A 258 17.41 18.29 1.85
N ASP A 259 17.91 18.99 2.86
CA ASP A 259 18.16 20.43 2.81
C ASP A 259 19.49 20.74 2.11
N ILE A 260 20.48 19.86 2.26
CA ILE A 260 21.80 19.98 1.61
C ILE A 260 21.78 19.40 0.18
N GLY A 261 21.11 18.25 0.01
CA GLY A 261 21.08 17.48 -1.22
C GLY A 261 22.33 16.60 -1.44
N LEU A 262 22.37 15.91 -2.58
CA LEU A 262 23.46 14.99 -2.93
C LEU A 262 24.69 15.74 -3.46
N SER A 263 25.76 15.74 -2.66
CA SER A 263 27.02 16.39 -3.04
C SER A 263 27.71 15.65 -4.18
N LYS A 264 28.58 16.36 -4.91
CA LYS A 264 29.39 15.76 -5.98
C LYS A 264 30.37 14.72 -5.44
N ASP A 265 30.93 14.95 -4.26
CA ASP A 265 31.88 14.04 -3.64
C ASP A 265 31.19 12.75 -3.20
N ASP A 266 29.97 12.82 -2.67
CA ASP A 266 29.16 11.64 -2.36
C ASP A 266 28.77 10.86 -3.62
N ALA A 267 28.41 11.57 -4.69
CA ALA A 267 28.10 10.94 -5.98
C ALA A 267 29.32 10.24 -6.59
N LYS A 268 30.52 10.84 -6.48
CA LYS A 268 31.78 10.20 -6.88
C LYS A 268 32.10 8.99 -6.01
N TYR A 269 31.95 9.11 -4.69
CA TYR A 269 32.14 8.01 -3.76
C TYR A 269 31.24 6.82 -4.13
N LEU A 270 29.96 7.06 -4.42
CA LEU A 270 29.04 6.03 -4.90
C LEU A 270 29.50 5.39 -6.21
N ALA A 271 29.90 6.20 -7.20
CA ALA A 271 30.37 5.70 -8.49
C ALA A 271 31.63 4.81 -8.35
N GLU A 272 32.59 5.22 -7.52
CA GLU A 272 33.79 4.44 -7.21
C GLU A 272 33.45 3.13 -6.51
N ARG A 273 32.55 3.17 -5.52
CA ARG A 273 32.14 2.00 -4.74
C ARG A 273 31.31 1.00 -5.54
N LEU A 274 30.51 1.48 -6.48
CA LEU A 274 29.82 0.65 -7.47
C LEU A 274 30.81 -0.05 -8.40
N GLY A 275 31.99 0.54 -8.60
CA GLY A 275 33.03 0.00 -9.45
C GLY A 275 32.93 0.52 -10.88
N PHE A 276 32.52 1.76 -11.10
CA PHE A 276 32.74 2.42 -12.39
C PHE A 276 34.23 2.57 -12.68
N SER A 277 34.61 2.51 -13.97
CA SER A 277 36.02 2.74 -14.34
C SER A 277 36.43 4.20 -14.13
N GLN A 278 37.71 4.43 -13.84
CA GLN A 278 38.27 5.76 -13.61
C GLN A 278 38.01 6.76 -14.75
N LYS A 279 37.82 6.26 -15.98
CA LYS A 279 37.54 7.11 -17.16
C LYS A 279 36.16 7.76 -17.13
N VAL A 280 35.20 7.16 -16.43
CA VAL A 280 33.79 7.56 -16.45
C VAL A 280 33.26 7.95 -15.08
N LEU A 281 34.13 8.08 -14.07
CA LEU A 281 33.71 8.41 -12.71
C LEU A 281 33.01 9.76 -12.61
N ASP A 282 33.52 10.78 -13.30
CA ASP A 282 32.90 12.11 -13.33
C ASP A 282 31.52 12.06 -14.02
N ASP A 283 31.39 11.29 -15.11
CA ASP A 283 30.12 11.13 -15.84
C ASP A 283 29.10 10.34 -15.02
N ALA A 284 29.55 9.31 -14.30
CA ALA A 284 28.70 8.52 -13.40
C ALA A 284 28.23 9.37 -12.20
N ALA A 285 29.11 10.17 -11.62
CA ALA A 285 28.76 11.09 -10.54
C ALA A 285 27.73 12.15 -11.02
N ASP A 286 27.95 12.73 -12.21
CA ASP A 286 27.00 13.68 -12.82
C ASP A 286 25.63 13.03 -13.07
N MET A 287 25.60 11.79 -13.59
CA MET A 287 24.35 11.03 -13.76
C MET A 287 23.63 10.81 -12.44
N ILE A 288 24.34 10.39 -11.39
CA ILE A 288 23.79 10.18 -10.04
C ILE A 288 23.19 11.48 -9.48
N GLN A 289 23.87 12.62 -9.65
CA GLN A 289 23.34 13.93 -9.23
C GLN A 289 22.09 14.32 -10.03
N LYS A 290 22.06 14.07 -11.35
CA LYS A 290 20.88 14.32 -12.19
C LYS A 290 19.69 13.44 -11.80
N LEU A 291 19.92 12.18 -11.45
CA LEU A 291 18.89 11.28 -10.94
C LEU A 291 18.30 11.79 -9.62
N TYR A 292 19.15 12.27 -8.69
CA TYR A 292 18.68 12.89 -7.46
C TYR A 292 17.89 14.18 -7.72
N LYS A 293 18.37 15.02 -8.64
CA LYS A 293 17.65 16.23 -9.04
C LYS A 293 16.25 15.90 -9.59
N LEU A 294 16.15 14.91 -10.48
CA LEU A 294 14.87 14.43 -11.00
C LEU A 294 13.97 13.90 -9.88
N PHE A 295 14.52 13.10 -8.96
CA PHE A 295 13.79 12.54 -7.83
C PHE A 295 13.10 13.64 -7.00
N ILE A 296 13.82 14.72 -6.70
CA ILE A 296 13.29 15.86 -5.92
C ILE A 296 12.32 16.69 -6.76
N GLU A 297 12.69 17.11 -7.97
CA GLU A 297 11.89 18.03 -8.78
C GLU A 297 10.57 17.44 -9.28
N LYS A 298 10.51 16.11 -9.43
CA LYS A 298 9.31 15.40 -9.90
C LYS A 298 8.54 14.72 -8.78
N ASP A 299 8.86 15.00 -7.51
CA ASP A 299 8.19 14.39 -6.36
C ASP A 299 8.17 12.85 -6.46
N CYS A 300 9.30 12.27 -6.87
CA CYS A 300 9.40 10.82 -6.93
C CYS A 300 9.41 10.22 -5.52
N THR A 301 8.71 9.10 -5.36
CA THR A 301 8.87 8.23 -4.18
C THR A 301 9.95 7.18 -4.41
N GLN A 302 10.19 6.84 -5.69
CA GLN A 302 11.26 5.94 -6.12
C GLN A 302 11.76 6.32 -7.52
N VAL A 303 13.07 6.34 -7.69
CA VAL A 303 13.76 6.28 -8.99
C VAL A 303 14.62 5.03 -8.94
N GLU A 304 14.31 4.01 -9.74
CA GLU A 304 15.07 2.75 -9.80
C GLU A 304 15.63 2.57 -11.21
N ILE A 305 16.94 2.37 -11.33
CA ILE A 305 17.68 2.11 -12.56
C ILE A 305 18.32 0.73 -12.45
N ASN A 306 17.87 -0.22 -13.26
CA ASN A 306 18.35 -1.61 -13.21
C ASN A 306 18.39 -2.30 -14.58
N PRO A 307 19.53 -2.30 -15.29
CA PRO A 307 20.83 -1.82 -14.83
C PRO A 307 21.11 -0.34 -15.14
N MET A 308 21.86 0.30 -14.24
CA MET A 308 22.75 1.41 -14.60
C MET A 308 24.04 0.79 -15.13
N ALA A 309 24.62 1.28 -16.23
CA ALA A 309 25.68 0.55 -16.92
C ALA A 309 26.83 1.43 -17.43
N GLU A 310 28.01 0.81 -17.53
CA GLU A 310 29.15 1.31 -18.31
C GLU A 310 29.25 0.51 -19.62
N SER A 311 29.15 1.19 -20.76
CA SER A 311 29.27 0.57 -22.08
C SER A 311 30.71 0.18 -22.42
N SER A 312 30.87 -0.60 -23.49
CA SER A 312 32.20 -0.94 -24.01
C SER A 312 32.99 0.27 -24.51
N ASP A 313 32.29 1.35 -24.87
CA ASP A 313 32.84 2.61 -25.33
C ASP A 313 33.06 3.62 -24.20
N HIS A 314 32.95 3.18 -22.94
CA HIS A 314 33.05 4.02 -21.74
C HIS A 314 31.99 5.12 -21.69
N GLU A 315 30.75 4.80 -22.08
CA GLU A 315 29.59 5.66 -21.82
C GLU A 315 28.85 5.16 -20.57
N VAL A 316 28.33 6.08 -19.75
CA VAL A 316 27.42 5.75 -18.65
C VAL A 316 25.99 5.86 -19.13
N LEU A 317 25.17 4.82 -18.92
CA LEU A 317 23.77 4.77 -19.38
C LEU A 317 22.82 4.23 -18.31
N CYS A 318 21.59 4.72 -18.31
CA CYS A 318 20.45 4.05 -17.68
C CYS A 318 19.78 3.11 -18.70
N MET A 319 19.86 1.80 -18.48
CA MET A 319 19.39 0.79 -19.45
C MET A 319 17.93 0.39 -19.26
N ASP A 320 17.43 0.47 -18.03
CA ASP A 320 16.02 0.30 -17.64
C ASP A 320 15.73 1.29 -16.50
N ALA A 321 14.49 1.78 -16.42
CA ALA A 321 14.08 2.77 -15.44
C ALA A 321 12.64 2.54 -14.99
N LYS A 322 12.46 2.49 -13.67
CA LYS A 322 11.16 2.43 -13.01
C LYS A 322 11.03 3.62 -12.06
N LEU A 323 10.05 4.48 -12.34
CA LEU A 323 9.79 5.70 -11.59
C LEU A 323 8.42 5.62 -10.93
N ASN A 324 8.38 5.90 -9.63
CA ASN A 324 7.15 6.03 -8.86
C ASN A 324 7.06 7.46 -8.30
N PHE A 325 5.86 8.04 -8.26
CA PHE A 325 5.61 9.43 -7.87
C PHE A 325 4.68 9.53 -6.67
N ASP A 326 4.78 10.59 -5.87
CA ASP A 326 3.88 10.84 -4.75
C ASP A 326 2.53 11.34 -5.27
N ASP A 327 1.46 10.54 -5.07
CA ASP A 327 0.09 10.89 -5.43
C ASP A 327 -0.37 12.22 -4.81
N ASN A 328 0.14 12.58 -3.63
CA ASN A 328 -0.18 13.87 -3.01
C ASN A 328 0.38 15.08 -3.76
N ALA A 329 1.39 14.87 -4.61
CA ALA A 329 2.01 15.94 -5.38
C ALA A 329 1.28 16.22 -6.71
N GLU A 330 0.18 15.51 -7.01
CA GLU A 330 -0.60 15.68 -8.24
C GLU A 330 -0.95 17.15 -8.52
N PHE A 331 -1.26 17.94 -7.49
CA PHE A 331 -1.64 19.34 -7.67
C PHE A 331 -0.53 20.19 -8.33
N ARG A 332 0.73 19.80 -8.19
CA ARG A 332 1.90 20.50 -8.75
C ARG A 332 2.65 19.74 -9.85
N GLN A 333 2.38 18.44 -10.03
CA GLN A 333 2.99 17.58 -11.05
C GLN A 333 2.03 17.21 -12.19
N LYS A 334 1.27 18.18 -12.71
CA LYS A 334 0.20 17.91 -13.68
C LYS A 334 0.66 17.23 -14.97
N ASP A 335 1.88 17.51 -15.42
CA ASP A 335 2.51 16.88 -16.59
C ASP A 335 2.77 15.39 -16.37
N ILE A 336 3.21 14.99 -15.17
CA ILE A 336 3.45 13.59 -14.82
C ILE A 336 2.13 12.82 -14.67
N PHE A 337 1.14 13.39 -14.00
CA PHE A 337 -0.13 12.69 -13.77
C PHE A 337 -0.98 12.51 -15.02
N GLN A 338 -0.72 13.29 -16.08
CA GLN A 338 -1.29 13.05 -17.42
C GLN A 338 -0.76 11.76 -18.08
N LEU A 339 0.35 11.20 -17.60
CA LEU A 339 0.94 9.97 -18.12
C LEU A 339 0.31 8.69 -17.54
N ARG A 340 -0.63 8.82 -16.58
CA ARG A 340 -1.28 7.69 -15.91
C ARG A 340 -1.95 6.75 -16.91
N ASP A 341 -1.57 5.48 -16.87
CA ASP A 341 -2.20 4.43 -17.67
C ASP A 341 -3.17 3.59 -16.83
N THR A 342 -4.45 3.99 -16.87
CA THR A 342 -5.53 3.28 -16.16
C THR A 342 -5.77 1.85 -16.68
N SER A 343 -5.26 1.48 -17.87
CA SER A 343 -5.39 0.09 -18.36
C SER A 343 -4.56 -0.92 -17.57
N GLN A 344 -3.61 -0.43 -16.76
CA GLN A 344 -2.71 -1.22 -15.93
C GLN A 344 -3.21 -1.38 -14.48
N GLU A 345 -4.37 -0.81 -14.18
CA GLU A 345 -4.98 -0.74 -12.85
C GLU A 345 -6.26 -1.58 -12.81
N ASP A 346 -6.73 -1.90 -11.61
CA ASP A 346 -8.05 -2.52 -11.46
C ASP A 346 -9.13 -1.48 -11.80
N SER A 347 -10.02 -1.82 -12.74
CA SER A 347 -11.12 -0.94 -13.16
C SER A 347 -11.99 -0.42 -12.01
N ARG A 348 -12.10 -1.19 -10.91
CA ARG A 348 -12.83 -0.82 -9.69
C ARG A 348 -12.09 0.24 -8.90
N GLU A 349 -10.76 0.14 -8.81
CA GLU A 349 -9.90 1.18 -8.21
C GLU A 349 -9.96 2.47 -9.03
N VAL A 350 -9.94 2.37 -10.38
CA VAL A 350 -10.10 3.52 -11.27
C VAL A 350 -11.47 4.19 -11.06
N ALA A 351 -12.55 3.41 -10.97
CA ALA A 351 -13.88 3.93 -10.70
C ALA A 351 -13.94 4.62 -9.33
N ALA A 352 -13.37 4.01 -8.29
CA ALA A 352 -13.28 4.58 -6.95
C ALA A 352 -12.55 5.92 -6.91
N SER A 353 -11.43 6.04 -7.64
CA SER A 353 -10.63 7.27 -7.64
C SER A 353 -11.39 8.49 -8.17
N LYS A 354 -12.37 8.30 -9.05
CA LYS A 354 -13.23 9.39 -9.58
C LYS A 354 -14.10 10.04 -8.49
N TYR A 355 -14.39 9.29 -7.43
CA TYR A 355 -15.18 9.73 -6.28
C TYR A 355 -14.32 9.98 -5.04
N ASN A 356 -12.99 10.03 -5.21
CA ASN A 356 -12.02 10.20 -4.13
C ASN A 356 -12.14 9.11 -3.04
N LEU A 357 -12.49 7.89 -3.47
CA LEU A 357 -12.60 6.70 -2.61
C LEU A 357 -11.30 5.90 -2.67
N ASN A 358 -10.80 5.49 -1.51
CA ASN A 358 -9.65 4.60 -1.44
C ASN A 358 -10.14 3.16 -1.50
N TYR A 359 -10.07 2.54 -2.68
CA TYR A 359 -10.49 1.15 -2.91
C TYR A 359 -9.27 0.30 -3.25
N ILE A 360 -9.23 -0.94 -2.75
CA ILE A 360 -8.29 -1.97 -3.22
C ILE A 360 -9.06 -3.26 -3.38
N GLY A 361 -9.02 -3.85 -4.57
CA GLY A 361 -9.61 -5.16 -4.84
C GLY A 361 -8.80 -6.28 -4.19
N LEU A 362 -9.49 -7.22 -3.55
CA LEU A 362 -8.92 -8.46 -2.99
C LEU A 362 -9.62 -9.67 -3.64
N ASN A 363 -9.29 -10.89 -3.18
CA ASN A 363 -9.79 -12.15 -3.78
C ASN A 363 -10.89 -12.83 -2.95
N GLY A 364 -11.50 -12.12 -1.99
CA GLY A 364 -12.56 -12.65 -1.14
C GLY A 364 -13.97 -12.47 -1.67
N GLN A 365 -14.96 -12.77 -0.82
CA GLN A 365 -16.39 -12.72 -1.17
C GLN A 365 -17.19 -11.74 -0.32
N ILE A 366 -16.59 -11.18 0.73
CA ILE A 366 -17.29 -10.27 1.65
C ILE A 366 -16.77 -8.87 1.40
N GLY A 367 -17.60 -8.04 0.77
CA GLY A 367 -17.28 -6.63 0.60
C GLY A 367 -17.29 -5.91 1.93
N CYS A 368 -16.37 -4.99 2.17
CA CYS A 368 -16.36 -4.24 3.43
C CYS A 368 -15.93 -2.79 3.29
N LEU A 369 -16.36 -2.00 4.26
CA LEU A 369 -15.90 -0.63 4.50
C LEU A 369 -15.03 -0.61 5.77
N ALA A 370 -13.95 0.16 5.73
CA ALA A 370 -12.93 0.36 6.78
C ALA A 370 -11.85 -0.74 6.96
N MET A 371 -10.70 -0.33 7.51
CA MET A 371 -9.47 -1.16 7.61
C MET A 371 -9.60 -2.35 8.56
N SER A 372 -10.10 -2.15 9.79
CA SER A 372 -10.16 -3.20 10.81
C SER A 372 -11.21 -4.28 10.51
N THR A 373 -12.14 -3.99 9.60
CA THR A 373 -13.23 -4.90 9.20
C THR A 373 -12.70 -6.12 8.44
N MET A 374 -11.61 -5.98 7.68
CA MET A 374 -11.01 -7.08 6.93
C MET A 374 -10.45 -8.18 7.85
N ASP A 375 -9.75 -7.78 8.91
CA ASP A 375 -9.09 -8.69 9.84
C ASP A 375 -10.12 -9.51 10.63
N ILE A 376 -11.22 -8.87 11.07
CA ILE A 376 -12.27 -9.57 11.81
C ILE A 376 -13.09 -10.51 10.91
N ILE A 377 -13.34 -10.14 9.65
CA ILE A 377 -13.91 -11.08 8.65
C ILE A 377 -13.02 -12.33 8.54
N LYS A 378 -11.70 -12.12 8.43
CA LYS A 378 -10.72 -13.21 8.32
C LYS A 378 -10.68 -14.07 9.58
N LEU A 379 -10.76 -13.45 10.75
CA LEU A 379 -10.80 -14.14 12.06
C LEU A 379 -11.98 -15.11 12.17
N HIS A 380 -13.14 -14.73 11.62
CA HIS A 380 -14.34 -15.58 11.56
C HIS A 380 -14.34 -16.58 10.37
N GLY A 381 -13.22 -16.69 9.65
CA GLY A 381 -13.04 -17.65 8.56
C GLY A 381 -13.75 -17.25 7.25
N GLY A 382 -13.98 -15.96 7.04
CA GLY A 382 -14.37 -15.38 5.75
C GLY A 382 -13.17 -14.80 5.01
N GLU A 383 -13.40 -14.38 3.76
CA GLU A 383 -12.38 -13.69 2.95
C GLU A 383 -12.90 -12.30 2.55
N PRO A 384 -12.20 -11.21 2.90
CA PRO A 384 -12.57 -9.86 2.48
C PRO A 384 -12.35 -9.71 0.96
N ALA A 385 -13.35 -9.19 0.27
CA ALA A 385 -13.33 -8.96 -1.19
C ALA A 385 -12.63 -7.66 -1.58
N ASN A 386 -12.56 -6.70 -0.65
CA ASN A 386 -11.94 -5.41 -0.91
C ASN A 386 -11.51 -4.74 0.40
N PHE A 387 -10.65 -3.74 0.27
CA PHE A 387 -10.54 -2.63 1.19
C PHE A 387 -11.28 -1.42 0.60
N LEU A 388 -12.07 -0.69 1.40
CA LEU A 388 -12.68 0.56 0.96
C LEU A 388 -12.77 1.54 2.14
N ASP A 389 -12.17 2.73 1.98
CA ASP A 389 -12.29 3.85 2.92
C ASP A 389 -12.97 5.04 2.24
N VAL A 390 -14.15 5.42 2.77
CA VAL A 390 -14.95 6.56 2.31
C VAL A 390 -14.51 7.89 2.96
N GLY A 391 -13.70 7.84 4.01
CA GLY A 391 -13.22 9.01 4.73
C GLY A 391 -14.26 9.68 5.65
N GLY A 392 -13.77 10.56 6.52
CA GLY A 392 -14.56 11.20 7.59
C GLY A 392 -15.67 12.16 7.10
N GLY A 393 -15.53 12.72 5.90
CA GLY A 393 -16.44 13.71 5.32
C GLY A 393 -17.29 13.18 4.17
N ALA A 394 -17.51 11.87 4.11
CA ALA A 394 -18.18 11.22 2.99
C ALA A 394 -19.60 11.76 2.74
N THR A 395 -19.96 11.97 1.47
CA THR A 395 -21.33 12.30 1.05
C THR A 395 -22.15 11.03 0.79
N ALA A 396 -23.48 11.14 0.79
CA ALA A 396 -24.36 10.02 0.42
C ALA A 396 -24.09 9.49 -1.00
N GLU A 397 -23.67 10.37 -1.92
CA GLU A 397 -23.26 10.00 -3.28
C GLU A 397 -21.98 9.14 -3.27
N GLN A 398 -20.96 9.52 -2.50
CA GLN A 398 -19.73 8.73 -2.36
C GLN A 398 -20.02 7.34 -1.77
N VAL A 399 -20.92 7.25 -0.78
CA VAL A 399 -21.36 5.96 -0.22
C VAL A 399 -22.09 5.14 -1.28
N THR A 400 -22.97 5.76 -2.08
CA THR A 400 -23.71 5.06 -3.13
C THR A 400 -22.78 4.47 -4.19
N GLU A 401 -21.77 5.23 -4.63
CA GLU A 401 -20.79 4.75 -5.60
C GLU A 401 -19.86 3.69 -4.98
N ALA A 402 -19.52 3.79 -3.68
CA ALA A 402 -18.82 2.73 -2.97
C ALA A 402 -19.57 1.38 -3.06
N PHE A 403 -20.89 1.38 -2.82
CA PHE A 403 -21.71 0.19 -2.95
C PHE A 403 -21.77 -0.35 -4.38
N LYS A 404 -21.87 0.54 -5.37
CA LYS A 404 -21.87 0.17 -6.80
C LYS A 404 -20.56 -0.49 -7.21
N ILE A 405 -19.43 0.03 -6.73
CA ILE A 405 -18.11 -0.55 -6.98
C ILE A 405 -18.00 -1.94 -6.34
N ILE A 406 -18.36 -2.08 -5.06
CA ILE A 406 -18.35 -3.37 -4.37
C ILE A 406 -19.26 -4.38 -5.08
N SER A 407 -20.47 -3.98 -5.42
CA SER A 407 -21.48 -4.85 -6.04
C SER A 407 -21.18 -5.20 -7.50
N SER A 408 -20.26 -4.48 -8.14
CA SER A 408 -19.80 -4.81 -9.50
C SER A 408 -18.91 -6.04 -9.55
N ASP A 409 -18.33 -6.46 -8.42
CA ASP A 409 -17.54 -7.69 -8.33
C ASP A 409 -18.47 -8.91 -8.18
N PRO A 410 -18.53 -9.82 -9.17
CA PRO A 410 -19.37 -11.00 -9.10
C PRO A 410 -18.99 -11.96 -7.96
N GLN A 411 -17.76 -11.88 -7.43
CA GLN A 411 -17.33 -12.71 -6.29
C GLN A 411 -18.00 -12.27 -4.98
N VAL A 412 -18.50 -11.03 -4.90
CA VAL A 412 -19.14 -10.53 -3.69
C VAL A 412 -20.49 -11.21 -3.46
N THR A 413 -20.66 -11.76 -2.26
CA THR A 413 -21.86 -12.48 -1.81
C THR A 413 -22.49 -11.88 -0.56
N ALA A 414 -21.78 -11.01 0.16
CA ALA A 414 -22.28 -10.25 1.30
C ALA A 414 -21.49 -8.93 1.43
N ILE A 415 -22.11 -7.92 2.04
CA ILE A 415 -21.46 -6.63 2.33
C ILE A 415 -21.54 -6.35 3.83
N LEU A 416 -20.40 -6.11 4.47
CA LEU A 416 -20.31 -5.67 5.86
C LEU A 416 -19.95 -4.18 5.90
N VAL A 417 -20.85 -3.37 6.42
CA VAL A 417 -20.65 -1.95 6.66
C VAL A 417 -20.40 -1.72 8.14
N ASN A 418 -19.18 -1.33 8.47
CA ASN A 418 -18.79 -0.94 9.82
C ASN A 418 -18.68 0.59 9.86
N ILE A 419 -19.44 1.24 10.74
CA ILE A 419 -19.47 2.70 10.87
C ILE A 419 -19.11 3.09 12.31
N PHE A 420 -17.89 3.58 12.50
CA PHE A 420 -17.53 4.26 13.74
C PHE A 420 -17.93 5.74 13.70
N GLY A 421 -18.93 6.09 14.53
CA GLY A 421 -19.38 7.46 14.76
C GLY A 421 -18.29 8.32 15.40
N GLY A 422 -17.47 8.96 14.57
CA GLY A 422 -16.49 9.96 14.98
C GLY A 422 -16.77 11.28 14.27
N ILE A 423 -15.92 11.60 13.28
CA ILE A 423 -16.14 12.74 12.37
C ILE A 423 -17.27 12.44 11.35
N MET A 424 -17.58 11.14 11.17
CA MET A 424 -18.62 10.68 10.25
C MET A 424 -20.01 10.77 10.86
N ARG A 425 -20.94 11.26 10.05
CA ARG A 425 -22.36 11.34 10.36
C ARG A 425 -23.07 10.05 10.00
N CYS A 426 -23.46 9.25 11.01
CA CYS A 426 -24.12 7.95 10.82
C CYS A 426 -25.42 8.06 10.02
N ASP A 427 -26.12 9.20 10.07
CA ASP A 427 -27.34 9.44 9.30
C ASP A 427 -27.05 9.62 7.80
N ILE A 428 -25.96 10.29 7.42
CA ILE A 428 -25.53 10.41 6.01
C ILE A 428 -25.18 9.04 5.44
N ILE A 429 -24.48 8.21 6.22
CA ILE A 429 -24.12 6.86 5.77
C ILE A 429 -25.37 5.99 5.64
N ALA A 430 -26.28 6.01 6.61
CA ALA A 430 -27.55 5.29 6.50
C ALA A 430 -28.35 5.72 5.26
N GLN A 431 -28.45 7.03 5.00
CA GLN A 431 -29.09 7.53 3.79
C GLN A 431 -28.40 7.01 2.53
N GLY A 432 -27.06 7.03 2.49
CA GLY A 432 -26.28 6.48 1.37
C GLY A 432 -26.51 4.98 1.17
N ILE A 433 -26.56 4.19 2.25
CA ILE A 433 -26.87 2.74 2.20
C ILE A 433 -28.28 2.52 1.64
N ILE A 434 -29.27 3.26 2.15
CA ILE A 434 -30.68 3.14 1.72
C ILE A 434 -30.83 3.52 0.24
N GLN A 435 -30.19 4.61 -0.19
CA GLN A 435 -30.17 5.04 -1.59
C GLN A 435 -29.52 3.99 -2.48
N ALA A 436 -28.36 3.46 -2.08
CA ALA A 436 -27.66 2.42 -2.81
C ALA A 436 -28.49 1.14 -2.93
N ALA A 437 -29.04 0.65 -1.82
CA ALA A 437 -29.86 -0.55 -1.80
C ALA A 437 -31.12 -0.42 -2.66
N THR A 438 -31.74 0.76 -2.69
CA THR A 438 -32.92 1.05 -3.51
C THR A 438 -32.57 1.15 -5.00
N HIS A 439 -31.53 1.92 -5.35
CA HIS A 439 -31.17 2.18 -6.75
C HIS A 439 -30.47 1.00 -7.43
N LEU A 440 -29.66 0.24 -6.69
CA LEU A 440 -28.86 -0.87 -7.23
C LEU A 440 -29.61 -2.21 -7.15
N SER A 441 -30.78 -2.27 -6.51
CA SER A 441 -31.55 -3.50 -6.29
C SER A 441 -30.68 -4.63 -5.72
N LEU A 442 -29.95 -4.33 -4.63
CA LEU A 442 -28.99 -5.25 -4.04
C LEU A 442 -29.67 -6.57 -3.65
N THR A 443 -29.16 -7.69 -4.19
CA THR A 443 -29.65 -9.04 -3.91
C THR A 443 -28.87 -9.73 -2.79
N MET A 444 -27.67 -9.23 -2.49
CA MET A 444 -26.81 -9.72 -1.42
C MET A 444 -27.18 -9.11 -0.07
N PRO A 445 -26.98 -9.85 1.04
CA PRO A 445 -27.18 -9.34 2.38
C PRO A 445 -26.19 -8.21 2.71
N VAL A 446 -26.73 -7.13 3.30
CA VAL A 446 -25.96 -5.99 3.83
C VAL A 446 -26.08 -6.03 5.35
N ILE A 447 -24.95 -6.03 6.05
CA ILE A 447 -24.86 -6.06 7.52
C ILE A 447 -24.29 -4.72 7.99
N VAL A 448 -24.93 -4.09 8.99
CA VAL A 448 -24.53 -2.77 9.51
C VAL A 448 -24.56 -2.78 11.05
N ASP A 449 -23.51 -2.25 11.68
CA ASP A 449 -23.42 -2.16 13.16
C ASP A 449 -24.05 -0.88 13.75
N GLU A 450 -24.16 0.20 12.96
CA GLU A 450 -24.68 1.50 13.43
C GLU A 450 -25.83 2.04 12.54
N ALA A 451 -26.50 3.11 12.99
CA ALA A 451 -27.59 3.79 12.26
C ALA A 451 -28.91 2.99 12.10
N LYS A 452 -29.20 2.16 13.10
CA LYS A 452 -30.29 1.17 13.15
C LYS A 452 -31.68 1.74 12.86
N ARG A 453 -31.99 2.91 13.40
CA ARG A 453 -33.33 3.50 13.28
C ARG A 453 -33.70 3.78 11.83
N LEU A 454 -32.83 4.47 11.08
CA LEU A 454 -33.08 4.80 9.67
C LEU A 454 -33.11 3.54 8.81
N ILE A 455 -32.26 2.55 9.11
CA ILE A 455 -32.21 1.27 8.41
C ILE A 455 -33.51 0.48 8.65
N ALA A 456 -33.97 0.38 9.90
CA ALA A 456 -35.21 -0.33 10.24
C ALA A 456 -36.45 0.35 9.62
N GLU A 457 -36.50 1.69 9.62
CA GLU A 457 -37.58 2.47 9.00
C GLU A 457 -37.58 2.35 7.45
N SER A 458 -36.48 1.94 6.82
CA SER A 458 -36.37 1.87 5.35
C SER A 458 -37.14 0.71 4.71
N GLY A 459 -37.48 -0.34 5.46
CA GLY A 459 -38.10 -1.56 4.94
C GLY A 459 -37.21 -2.38 3.99
N LEU A 460 -35.92 -2.02 3.88
CA LEU A 460 -34.95 -2.72 3.05
C LEU A 460 -34.36 -3.94 3.79
N ARG A 461 -33.89 -4.93 3.03
CA ARG A 461 -33.28 -6.17 3.54
C ARG A 461 -31.84 -5.91 4.04
N ILE A 462 -31.71 -5.13 5.10
CA ILE A 462 -30.44 -4.77 5.75
C ILE A 462 -30.47 -5.29 7.18
N ILE A 463 -29.44 -6.02 7.57
CA ILE A 463 -29.29 -6.62 8.89
C ILE A 463 -28.56 -5.63 9.78
N SER A 464 -29.21 -5.19 10.85
CA SER A 464 -28.54 -4.38 11.86
C SER A 464 -28.09 -5.23 13.05
N VAL A 465 -26.89 -4.99 13.56
CA VAL A 465 -26.30 -5.71 14.71
C VAL A 465 -25.68 -4.73 15.70
N ASP A 466 -25.38 -5.19 16.92
CA ASP A 466 -24.90 -4.31 18.00
C ASP A 466 -23.38 -4.19 18.10
N ASP A 467 -22.65 -5.19 17.60
CA ASP A 467 -21.20 -5.25 17.73
C ASP A 467 -20.54 -5.80 16.46
N LEU A 468 -19.28 -5.41 16.28
CA LEU A 468 -18.50 -5.74 15.09
C LEU A 468 -18.19 -7.24 14.98
N ASP A 469 -18.11 -7.96 16.10
CA ASP A 469 -17.81 -9.40 16.11
C ASP A 469 -19.00 -10.21 15.58
N ASP A 470 -20.21 -9.88 16.05
CA ASP A 470 -21.46 -10.43 15.53
C ASP A 470 -21.68 -10.03 14.06
N ALA A 471 -21.37 -8.78 13.70
CA ALA A 471 -21.43 -8.30 12.32
C ALA A 471 -20.55 -9.14 11.38
N ALA A 472 -19.31 -9.38 11.79
CA ALA A 472 -18.36 -10.20 11.06
C ALA A 472 -18.84 -11.64 10.95
N SER A 473 -19.17 -12.28 12.07
CA SER A 473 -19.66 -13.67 12.11
C SER A 473 -20.87 -13.88 11.19
N LYS A 474 -21.88 -13.00 11.28
CA LYS A 474 -23.07 -13.07 10.42
C LYS A 474 -22.75 -12.84 8.94
N SER A 475 -21.88 -11.87 8.63
CA SER A 475 -21.45 -11.63 7.24
C SER A 475 -20.82 -12.89 6.62
N VAL A 476 -20.01 -13.63 7.40
CA VAL A 476 -19.38 -14.89 6.97
C VAL A 476 -20.42 -15.99 6.77
N GLN A 477 -21.33 -16.16 7.73
CA GLN A 477 -22.38 -17.19 7.64
C GLN A 477 -23.30 -16.97 6.43
N LEU A 478 -23.77 -15.73 6.24
CA LEU A 478 -24.64 -15.39 5.13
C LEU A 478 -23.93 -15.49 3.78
N SER A 479 -22.67 -15.05 3.71
CA SER A 479 -21.83 -15.25 2.53
C SER A 479 -21.74 -16.73 2.15
N LYS A 480 -21.51 -17.64 3.12
CA LYS A 480 -21.47 -19.09 2.88
C LYS A 480 -22.80 -19.63 2.36
N ILE A 481 -23.93 -19.18 2.92
CA ILE A 481 -25.27 -19.58 2.44
C ILE A 481 -25.46 -19.18 0.97
N VAL A 482 -25.12 -17.94 0.61
CA VAL A 482 -25.22 -17.45 -0.77
C VAL A 482 -24.29 -18.24 -1.71
N GLN A 483 -23.08 -18.56 -1.26
CA GLN A 483 -22.13 -19.37 -2.05
C GLN A 483 -22.69 -20.78 -2.33
N ILE A 484 -23.19 -21.47 -1.30
CA ILE A 484 -23.80 -22.81 -1.44
C ILE A 484 -24.98 -22.75 -2.41
N ALA A 485 -25.82 -21.72 -2.31
CA ALA A 485 -26.97 -21.57 -3.19
C ALA A 485 -26.57 -21.26 -4.64
N ARG A 486 -25.55 -20.42 -4.86
CA ARG A 486 -24.98 -20.20 -6.20
C ARG A 486 -24.43 -21.50 -6.80
N GLN A 487 -23.74 -22.33 -6.00
CA GLN A 487 -23.25 -23.65 -6.43
C GLN A 487 -24.38 -24.62 -6.76
N ALA A 488 -25.48 -24.56 -6.01
CA ALA A 488 -26.68 -25.37 -6.24
C ALA A 488 -27.59 -24.80 -7.35
N ASN A 489 -27.28 -23.62 -7.89
CA ASN A 489 -28.12 -22.86 -8.82
C ASN A 489 -29.55 -22.59 -8.28
N ILE A 490 -29.65 -22.24 -6.99
CA ILE A 490 -30.91 -21.93 -6.29
C ILE A 490 -30.89 -20.47 -5.83
N GLY A 491 -32.02 -19.77 -5.94
CA GLY A 491 -32.19 -18.44 -5.37
C GLY A 491 -32.43 -18.50 -3.86
N VAL A 492 -31.80 -17.60 -3.10
CA VAL A 492 -32.03 -17.46 -1.65
C VAL A 492 -32.71 -16.14 -1.38
N ASN A 493 -33.77 -16.18 -0.60
CA ASN A 493 -34.37 -15.01 0.03
C ASN A 493 -34.16 -15.13 1.54
N PHE A 494 -33.55 -14.11 2.13
CA PHE A 494 -33.39 -14.01 3.58
C PHE A 494 -34.61 -13.30 4.17
N GLU A 495 -35.28 -13.96 5.12
CA GLU A 495 -36.24 -13.32 6.03
C GLU A 495 -35.49 -12.89 7.29
N LEU A 496 -35.51 -11.61 7.60
CA LEU A 496 -34.78 -11.05 8.74
C LEU A 496 -35.70 -10.98 9.96
N PRO A 497 -35.23 -11.38 11.15
CA PRO A 497 -35.97 -11.11 12.38
C PRO A 497 -36.12 -9.59 12.57
N ILE A 498 -37.35 -9.15 12.85
CA ILE A 498 -37.70 -7.75 13.10
C ILE A 498 -37.01 -7.23 14.36
#